data_AF-A0A0J1FLV2-F1
#
_entry.id   AF-A0A0J1FLV2-F1
#
_cell.length_a   1.000
_cell.length_b   1.000
_cell.length_c   1.000
_cell.angle_alpha   90.00
_cell.angle_beta   90.00
_cell.angle_gamma   90.00
#
_symmetry.space_group_name_H-M   'P 1'
#
loop_
_entity.id
_entity.type
_entity.pdbx_description
1 polymer ?
#
loop_
_entity_poly.entity_id
_entity_poly.type
_entity_poly.pdbx_seq_one_letter_code
_entity_poly.pdbx_strand_id
1 'polypeptide(L)' 'MASIRSDEYYVNMMIVWYFATVLAKQYKAALPYIQEQRLEKWTHNKAIQKAIESYRIGDEAKTYLRTLKVK' A
#
# COMPACT_ATOMS: atom_id res chain seq x y z
N MET A 1 -25.96 -10.29 11.90
CA MET A 1 -26.24 -9.32 10.83
C MET A 1 -24.94 -8.96 10.14
N ALA A 2 -24.74 -9.42 8.89
CA ALA A 2 -23.59 -9.02 8.09
C ALA A 2 -23.82 -7.58 7.63
N SER A 3 -23.33 -6.62 8.40
CA SER A 3 -23.32 -5.21 8.01
C SER A 3 -22.63 -5.11 6.66
N ILE A 4 -23.39 -4.72 5.64
CA ILE A 4 -22.91 -4.51 4.27
C ILE A 4 -21.68 -3.61 4.38
N ARG A 5 -20.49 -4.18 4.15
CA ARG A 5 -19.26 -3.39 4.06
C ARG A 5 -19.40 -2.59 2.78
N SER A 6 -19.63 -1.29 2.92
CA SER A 6 -19.85 -0.32 1.85
C SER A 6 -18.88 -0.55 0.68
N ASP A 7 -19.32 -0.32 -0.56
CA ASP A 7 -18.50 -0.49 -1.78
C ASP A 7 -17.12 0.16 -1.66
N GLU A 8 -17.05 1.28 -0.96
CA GLU A 8 -15.82 2.00 -0.61
C GLU A 8 -14.76 1.11 0.08
N TYR A 9 -15.15 0.17 0.94
CA TYR A 9 -14.22 -0.77 1.56
C TYR A 9 -13.56 -1.70 0.54
N TYR A 10 -14.34 -2.23 -0.40
CA TYR A 10 -13.84 -3.10 -1.46
C TYR A 10 -12.97 -2.32 -2.45
N VAL A 11 -13.37 -1.09 -2.80
CA VAL A 11 -12.55 -0.17 -3.59
C VAL A 11 -11.23 0.13 -2.89
N ASN A 12 -11.25 0.46 -1.60
CA ASN A 12 -10.03 0.71 -0.83
C ASN A 12 -9.14 -0.53 -0.76
N MET A 13 -9.71 -1.73 -0.64
CA MET A 13 -8.95 -2.97 -0.77
C MET A 13 -8.34 -3.15 -2.15
N MET A 14 -9.07 -2.89 -3.22
CA MET A 14 -8.52 -2.95 -4.58
C MET A 14 -7.33 -2.00 -4.74
N ILE A 15 -7.41 -0.78 -4.20
CA ILE A 15 -6.32 0.19 -4.21
C ILE A 15 -5.11 -0.35 -3.42
N VAL A 16 -5.32 -0.89 -2.22
CA VAL A 16 -4.24 -1.52 -1.43
C VAL A 16 -3.52 -2.61 -2.22
N TRP A 17 -4.27 -3.55 -2.81
CA TRP A 17 -3.70 -4.67 -3.55
C TRP A 17 -2.98 -4.20 -4.82
N TYR A 18 -3.56 -3.22 -5.52
CA TYR A 18 -2.96 -2.60 -6.70
C TYR A 18 -1.61 -1.98 -6.34
N PHE A 19 -1.55 -1.07 -5.36
CA PHE A 19 -0.31 -0.41 -4.99
C PHE A 19 0.73 -1.38 -4.41
N ALA A 20 0.32 -2.36 -3.61
CA ALA A 20 1.24 -3.40 -3.14
C ALA A 20 1.86 -4.19 -4.32
N THR A 21 1.06 -4.49 -5.34
CA THR A 21 1.53 -5.19 -6.55
C THR A 21 2.48 -4.32 -7.37
N VAL A 22 2.13 -3.04 -7.60
CA VAL A 22 2.99 -2.13 -8.37
C VAL A 22 4.28 -1.82 -7.59
N LEU A 23 4.24 -1.69 -6.26
CA LEU A 23 5.46 -1.57 -5.45
C LEU A 23 6.38 -2.79 -5.59
N ALA A 24 5.80 -3.99 -5.68
CA ALA A 24 6.57 -5.22 -5.85
C ALA A 24 7.11 -5.43 -7.28
N LYS A 25 6.47 -4.87 -8.32
CA LYS A 25 6.86 -5.08 -9.74
C LYS A 25 7.54 -3.88 -10.38
N GLN A 26 7.18 -2.67 -9.98
CA GLN A 26 7.57 -1.39 -10.56
C GLN A 26 7.81 -0.35 -9.45
N TYR A 27 8.67 -0.72 -8.50
CA TYR A 27 8.95 0.07 -7.29
C TYR A 27 9.19 1.56 -7.57
N LYS A 28 10.06 1.88 -8.55
CA LYS A 28 10.42 3.26 -8.90
C LYS A 28 9.22 4.10 -9.38
N ALA A 29 8.25 3.49 -10.04
CA ALA A 29 7.07 4.19 -10.55
C ALA A 29 6.00 4.37 -9.48
N ALA A 30 5.86 3.40 -8.56
CA ALA A 30 4.90 3.48 -7.46
C ALA A 30 5.38 4.34 -6.29
N LEU A 31 6.70 4.42 -6.07
CA LEU A 31 7.27 5.08 -4.90
C LEU A 31 6.83 6.55 -4.75
N PRO A 32 6.80 7.39 -5.81
CA PRO A 32 6.37 8.79 -5.69
C PRO A 32 4.95 8.92 -5.12
N TYR A 33 4.02 8.04 -5.48
CA TYR A 33 2.64 8.07 -4.97
C TYR A 33 2.56 7.81 -3.46
N ILE A 34 3.47 6.99 -2.94
CA ILE A 34 3.60 6.69 -1.50
C ILE A 34 4.42 7.78 -0.79
N GLN A 35 5.35 8.45 -1.47
CA GLN A 35 6.08 9.57 -0.86
C GLN A 35 5.19 10.81 -0.75
N GLU A 36 4.42 11.11 -1.78
CA GLU A 36 3.50 12.25 -1.85
C GLU A 36 2.19 12.03 -1.06
N GLN A 37 2.02 10.87 -0.42
CA GLN A 37 0.84 10.53 0.38
C GLN A 37 -0.49 10.76 -0.36
N ARG A 38 -0.54 10.37 -1.65
CA ARG A 38 -1.73 10.59 -2.51
C ARG A 38 -2.90 9.65 -2.19
N LEU A 39 -2.72 8.74 -1.25
CA LEU A 39 -3.72 7.77 -0.82
C LEU A 39 -4.25 8.15 0.56
N GLU A 40 -5.51 7.80 0.82
CA GLU A 40 -6.07 7.90 2.17
C GLU A 40 -5.20 7.09 3.16
N LYS A 41 -5.04 7.61 4.37
CA LYS A 41 -4.11 7.12 5.40
C LYS A 41 -4.19 5.62 5.67
N TRP A 42 -5.39 5.06 5.81
CA TRP A 42 -5.57 3.63 6.01
C TRP A 42 -5.12 2.84 4.79
N THR A 43 -5.53 3.26 3.59
CA THR A 43 -5.17 2.63 2.31
C THR A 43 -3.66 2.68 2.06
N HIS A 44 -3.04 3.82 2.31
CA HIS A 44 -1.61 4.04 2.23
C HIS A 44 -0.81 3.09 3.11
N ASN A 45 -1.16 3.05 4.41
CA ASN A 45 -0.49 2.22 5.39
C ASN A 45 -0.69 0.73 5.11
N LYS A 46 -1.85 0.34 4.61
CA LYS A 46 -2.16 -1.04 4.21
C LYS A 46 -1.41 -1.45 2.94
N ALA A 47 -1.27 -0.58 1.95
CA ALA A 47 -0.48 -0.83 0.76
C ALA A 47 0.99 -1.07 1.13
N ILE A 48 1.57 -0.22 2.01
CA ILE A 48 2.91 -0.42 2.55
C ILE A 48 3.02 -1.77 3.27
N GLN A 49 2.07 -2.08 4.17
CA GLN A 49 2.07 -3.34 4.91
C GLN A 49 2.08 -4.55 3.97
N LYS A 50 1.22 -4.55 2.94
CA LYS A 50 1.14 -5.63 1.96
C LYS A 50 2.38 -5.72 1.07
N ALA A 51 2.96 -4.58 0.70
CA ALA A 51 4.19 -4.54 -0.06
C ALA A 51 5.36 -5.15 0.71
N ILE A 52 5.54 -4.82 1.99
CA ILE A 52 6.65 -5.34 2.79
C ILE A 52 6.53 -6.83 3.14
N GLU A 53 5.32 -7.39 3.10
CA GLU A 53 5.06 -8.84 3.21
C GLU A 53 5.53 -9.61 1.96
N SER A 54 5.79 -8.91 0.84
CA SER A 54 6.26 -9.53 -0.39
C SER A 54 7.77 -9.83 -0.36
N TYR A 55 8.14 -11.05 -0.72
CA TYR A 55 9.54 -11.44 -0.93
C TYR A 55 10.20 -10.76 -2.14
N ARG A 56 9.41 -10.14 -3.04
CA ARG A 56 9.92 -9.42 -4.22
C ARG A 56 10.53 -8.06 -3.87
N ILE A 57 10.25 -7.54 -2.68
CA ILE A 57 10.82 -6.29 -2.20
C ILE A 57 12.03 -6.62 -1.32
N GLY A 58 13.18 -6.02 -1.64
CA GLY A 58 14.40 -6.17 -0.84
C GLY A 58 14.29 -5.53 0.54
N ASP A 59 15.12 -5.95 1.49
CA ASP A 59 14.99 -5.55 2.89
C ASP A 59 15.29 -4.07 3.15
N GLU A 60 16.17 -3.46 2.36
CA GLU A 60 16.41 -2.02 2.37
C GLU A 60 15.14 -1.24 1.97
N ALA A 61 14.50 -1.64 0.86
CA ALA A 61 13.26 -1.04 0.40
C ALA A 61 12.11 -1.25 1.40
N LYS A 62 12.03 -2.42 2.05
CA LYS A 62 11.06 -2.65 3.15
C LYS A 62 11.29 -1.70 4.31
N THR A 63 12.55 -1.49 4.69
CA THR A 63 12.92 -0.58 5.78
C THR A 63 12.52 0.85 5.43
N TYR A 64 12.79 1.30 4.21
CA TYR A 64 12.37 2.61 3.73
C TYR A 64 10.85 2.77 3.68
N LEU A 65 10.12 1.80 3.11
CA LEU A 65 8.65 1.86 3.05
C LEU A 65 8.01 1.99 4.44
N ARG A 66 8.61 1.39 5.49
CA ARG A 66 8.13 1.54 6.87
C ARG A 66 8.22 2.98 7.38
N THR A 67 9.21 3.76 6.94
CA THR A 67 9.33 5.17 7.35
C THR A 67 8.28 6.07 6.69
N LEU A 68 7.68 5.62 5.58
CA LEU A 68 6.65 6.36 4.85
C LEU A 68 5.22 6.12 5.37
N LYS A 69 5.04 5.36 6.46
CA LYS A 69 3.72 5.16 7.07
C LYS A 69 3.22 6.45 7.70
N VAL A 70 1.96 6.79 7.45
CA VAL A 70 1.30 8.00 7.95
C VAL A 70 0.75 7.75 9.35
N LYS A 71 1.07 8.64 10.31
CA LYS A 71 0.62 8.57 11.70
C LYS A 71 -0.81 9.03 11.89
#